data_AF-A0A3E0ETN0-F1
#
_entry.id   AF-A0A3E0ETN0-F1
#
_cell.length_a   1.000
_cell.length_b   1.000
_cell.length_c   1.000
_cell.angle_alpha   90.00
_cell.angle_beta   90.00
_cell.angle_gamma   90.00
#
_symmetry.space_group_name_H-M   'P 1'
#
loop_
_entity.id
_entity.type
_entity.pdbx_description
1 polymer ?
#
loop_
_entity_poly.entity_id
_entity_poly.type
_entity_poly.pdbx_seq_one_letter_code
_entity_poly.pdbx_strand_id
1 'polypeptide(L)'
;MKKIFFLLLFVITQSTISSNNLTENQKLATICKVWGFLKYYHPNVADGSKNWDEQLFTILPQIEKAQTKEEFSLVLENWIASQGEIKEYEANKPDSKVEYFTKNLDLKWLEDSKVFSKTLSKKLKFIEKNRFQGKQYYYTSNPYIKVTNEIKYADFKWTNKNLRLLALYRYWNQIEYFFPYKYKMDEKWDVVLTQMLPRFINPESEKDFVLAMREISIKLNDTHSHTTSRLMFEGMFGSKFLPINIKIIDKKVIIASLLNDSIAKVDDLVVGDIITKVDGKTIDEIIDAKKNIVEGSNDAAIRKNFNLHIFSGNTNTIEIEFIRNEKTATKIVKRYAYQDLKIQFPEKEKWKLLEGNIGYIDVESITAAELPNVMQQFKNTKAIIFDARFYPQEDAIEYDIAGYLYPQNQVFAKCINPDLTCPGRYIWMEDHNTGKTNPDYFKGQVIILQNEKTQSHGEHLVMCLQAAPNAVVIGSQTAGADGGICQYEIIKGFTTTYTGYGMFYPNKKETQRIGIVPDIEVKQTIKGIQEDKDEVLDRALQFINKGK
;
A
#
# COMPACT_ATOMS: atom_id res chain seq x y z
N MET A 1 45.00 -46.89 59.15
CA MET A 1 44.94 -46.60 57.70
C MET A 1 44.37 -45.20 57.51
N LYS A 2 45.29 -44.22 57.42
CA LYS A 2 45.00 -42.82 57.11
C LYS A 2 45.01 -42.67 55.59
N LYS A 3 44.08 -41.87 55.05
CA LYS A 3 44.28 -40.80 54.05
C LYS A 3 43.14 -40.72 53.03
N ILE A 4 42.74 -39.46 52.78
CA ILE A 4 42.22 -38.90 51.52
C ILE A 4 40.69 -39.03 51.29
N PHE A 5 39.92 -38.01 51.68
CA PHE A 5 39.42 -36.98 50.75
C PHE A 5 38.63 -35.90 51.52
N PHE A 6 39.32 -34.84 51.91
CA PHE A 6 38.72 -33.55 52.32
C PHE A 6 39.73 -32.49 51.89
N LEU A 7 39.47 -31.85 50.75
CA LEU A 7 39.89 -30.51 50.33
C LEU A 7 39.76 -30.42 48.80
N LEU A 8 38.86 -29.58 48.32
CA LEU A 8 39.19 -28.35 47.59
C LEU A 8 37.90 -27.79 46.98
N LEU A 9 37.29 -26.86 47.73
CA LEU A 9 36.65 -25.69 47.15
C LEU A 9 37.66 -25.04 46.20
N PHE A 10 37.49 -25.22 44.89
CA PHE A 10 38.08 -24.34 43.90
C PHE A 10 36.96 -23.71 43.10
N VAL A 11 36.71 -22.45 43.48
CA VAL A 11 36.13 -21.36 42.70
C VAL A 11 36.09 -21.65 41.20
N ILE A 12 34.90 -21.94 40.70
CA ILE A 12 34.52 -21.62 39.32
C ILE A 12 33.36 -20.63 39.42
N THR A 13 33.68 -19.40 39.81
CA THR A 13 32.94 -18.26 39.29
C THR A 13 33.36 -18.13 37.83
N GLN A 14 32.72 -18.88 36.94
CA GLN A 14 32.59 -18.40 35.56
C GLN A 14 31.67 -17.20 35.65
N SER A 15 32.29 -16.03 35.82
CA SER A 15 31.73 -14.79 35.34
C SER A 15 31.42 -15.03 33.87
N THR A 16 30.17 -15.35 33.56
CA THR A 16 29.64 -15.13 32.23
C THR A 16 29.69 -13.62 32.05
N ILE A 17 30.83 -13.10 31.60
CA ILE A 17 30.90 -11.84 30.90
C ILE A 17 30.04 -12.10 29.68
N SER A 18 28.74 -11.84 29.79
CA SER A 18 27.86 -11.69 28.64
C SER A 18 28.52 -10.63 27.78
N SER A 19 29.18 -11.05 26.71
CA SER A 19 29.83 -10.13 25.79
C SER A 19 28.78 -9.14 25.28
N ASN A 20 28.94 -7.85 25.60
CA ASN A 20 28.16 -6.72 25.08
C ASN A 20 28.41 -6.48 23.56
N ASN A 21 28.69 -7.55 22.81
CA ASN A 21 29.05 -7.47 21.41
C ASN A 21 27.78 -7.34 20.57
N LEU A 22 27.79 -6.37 19.66
CA LEU A 22 26.69 -6.15 18.73
C LEU A 22 26.94 -6.96 17.45
N THR A 23 25.92 -7.69 17.00
CA THR A 23 25.97 -8.37 15.70
C THR A 23 26.01 -7.36 14.55
N GLU A 24 26.55 -7.74 13.38
CA GLU A 24 26.56 -6.88 12.19
C GLU A 24 25.15 -6.38 11.84
N ASN A 25 24.16 -7.28 11.87
CA ASN A 25 22.77 -6.94 11.58
C ASN A 25 22.18 -5.93 12.59
N GLN A 26 22.48 -6.07 13.88
CA GLN A 26 22.05 -5.08 14.88
C GLN A 26 22.67 -3.71 14.59
N LYS A 27 23.99 -3.67 14.34
CA LYS A 27 24.69 -2.42 14.01
C LYS A 27 24.11 -1.74 12.76
N LEU A 28 23.87 -2.51 11.70
CA LEU A 28 23.34 -2.04 10.43
C LEU A 28 21.86 -1.61 10.51
N ALA A 29 21.01 -2.35 11.22
CA ALA A 29 19.64 -1.93 11.50
C ALA A 29 19.61 -0.63 12.32
N THR A 30 20.48 -0.51 13.33
CA THR A 30 20.55 0.69 14.15
C THR A 30 21.07 1.91 13.38
N ILE A 31 22.10 1.77 12.55
CA ILE A 31 22.56 2.90 11.71
C ILE A 31 21.51 3.30 10.68
N CYS A 32 20.69 2.38 10.13
CA CYS A 32 19.55 2.74 9.27
C CYS A 32 18.61 3.73 9.97
N LYS A 33 18.25 3.42 11.23
CA LYS A 33 17.36 4.25 12.05
C LYS A 33 17.99 5.59 12.41
N VAL A 34 19.24 5.58 12.87
CA VAL A 34 19.97 6.80 13.26
C VAL A 34 20.19 7.71 12.05
N TRP A 35 20.57 7.15 10.90
CA TRP A 35 20.79 7.91 9.67
C TRP A 35 19.52 8.65 9.21
N GLY A 36 18.36 7.98 9.20
CA GLY A 36 17.11 8.63 8.81
C GLY A 36 16.56 9.58 9.87
N PHE A 37 16.71 9.25 11.16
CA PHE A 37 16.39 10.18 12.24
C PHE A 37 17.18 11.49 12.08
N LEU A 38 18.49 11.42 11.89
CA LEU A 38 19.32 12.60 11.66
C LEU A 38 18.94 13.32 10.37
N LYS A 39 18.63 12.58 9.29
CA LYS A 39 18.19 13.13 7.99
C LYS A 39 17.00 14.07 8.13
N TYR A 40 16.03 13.73 8.99
CA TYR A 40 14.78 14.49 9.11
C TYR A 40 14.68 15.36 10.37
N TYR A 41 15.44 15.07 11.43
CA TYR A 41 15.38 15.80 12.71
C TYR A 41 16.57 16.72 12.97
N HIS A 42 17.77 16.43 12.46
CA HIS A 42 18.96 17.16 12.87
C HIS A 42 19.06 18.54 12.19
N PRO A 43 19.15 19.67 12.93
CA PRO A 43 19.10 21.01 12.34
C PRO A 43 20.15 21.30 11.26
N ASN A 44 21.37 20.78 11.41
CA ASN A 44 22.46 20.96 10.45
C ASN A 44 22.54 19.85 9.38
N VAL A 45 21.43 19.14 9.13
CA VAL A 45 21.35 18.01 8.18
C VAL A 45 20.07 18.08 7.35
N ALA A 46 18.93 18.32 8.02
CA ALA A 46 17.61 18.34 7.40
C ALA A 46 17.41 19.49 6.40
N ASP A 47 18.30 20.49 6.42
CA ASP A 47 18.37 21.60 5.46
C ASP A 47 19.03 21.22 4.12
N GLY A 48 19.63 20.03 4.02
CA GLY A 48 20.29 19.55 2.80
C GLY A 48 21.65 20.19 2.53
N SER A 49 22.24 20.89 3.50
CA SER A 49 23.56 21.51 3.35
C SER A 49 24.71 20.51 3.13
N LYS A 50 24.44 19.22 3.35
CA LYS A 50 25.41 18.13 3.25
C LYS A 50 24.88 17.03 2.34
N ASN A 51 25.79 16.39 1.62
CA ASN A 51 25.52 15.11 0.96
C ASN A 51 25.33 14.01 2.02
N TRP A 52 24.09 13.77 2.43
CA TRP A 52 23.79 12.88 3.54
C TRP A 52 24.01 11.39 3.22
N ASP A 53 23.96 11.02 1.94
CA ASP A 53 24.26 9.66 1.50
C ASP A 53 25.78 9.40 1.58
N GLU A 54 26.61 10.38 1.24
CA GLU A 54 28.07 10.29 1.40
C GLU A 54 28.50 10.19 2.87
N GLN A 55 27.79 10.89 3.77
CA GLN A 55 27.98 10.75 5.22
C GLN A 55 27.71 9.31 5.68
N LEU A 56 26.67 8.66 5.13
CA LEU A 56 26.41 7.24 5.40
C LEU A 56 27.56 6.35 4.93
N PHE A 57 28.04 6.55 3.71
CA PHE A 57 29.14 5.75 3.16
C PHE A 57 30.45 5.92 3.95
N THR A 58 30.67 7.10 4.52
CA THR A 58 31.83 7.40 5.36
C THR A 58 31.77 6.70 6.72
N ILE A 59 30.58 6.56 7.30
CA ILE A 59 30.41 6.00 8.65
C ILE A 59 30.31 4.47 8.66
N LEU A 60 29.77 3.86 7.60
CA LEU A 60 29.58 2.39 7.51
C LEU A 60 30.84 1.57 7.84
N PRO A 61 32.05 1.86 7.30
CA PRO A 61 33.26 1.12 7.63
C PRO A 61 33.70 1.26 9.10
N GLN A 62 33.37 2.37 9.76
CA GLN A 62 33.69 2.58 11.18
C GLN A 62 32.76 1.75 12.07
N ILE A 63 31.48 1.70 11.70
CA ILE A 63 30.46 0.86 12.35
C ILE A 63 30.79 -0.63 12.21
N GLU A 64 31.28 -1.06 11.05
CA GLU A 64 31.69 -2.44 10.83
C GLU A 64 32.82 -2.86 11.78
N LYS A 65 33.78 -1.97 12.04
CA LYS A 65 34.92 -2.22 12.95
C LYS A 65 34.53 -2.27 14.42
N ALA A 66 33.55 -1.47 14.85
CA ALA A 66 33.09 -1.44 16.24
C ALA A 66 32.51 -2.81 16.66
N GLN A 67 33.02 -3.38 17.75
CA GLN A 67 32.59 -4.70 18.26
C GLN A 67 31.62 -4.54 19.43
N THR A 68 31.90 -3.60 20.31
CA THR A 68 31.15 -3.39 21.55
C THR A 68 30.10 -2.30 21.39
N LYS A 69 29.08 -2.33 22.26
CA LYS A 69 28.10 -1.25 22.41
C LYS A 69 28.76 0.12 22.63
N GLU A 70 29.82 0.17 23.44
CA GLU A 70 30.54 1.39 23.79
C GLU A 70 31.31 1.96 22.59
N GLU A 71 32.02 1.12 21.84
CA GLU A 71 32.70 1.51 20.60
C GLU A 71 31.71 2.00 19.53
N PHE A 72 30.62 1.25 19.33
CA PHE A 72 29.56 1.61 18.39
C PHE A 72 28.94 2.96 18.75
N SER A 73 28.64 3.17 20.04
CA SER A 73 28.09 4.43 20.52
C SER A 73 29.07 5.58 20.30
N LEU A 74 30.36 5.39 20.61
CA LEU A 74 31.38 6.42 20.41
C LEU A 74 31.50 6.85 18.94
N VAL A 75 31.42 5.90 18.00
CA VAL A 75 31.41 6.21 16.55
C VAL A 75 30.23 7.14 16.20
N LEU A 76 29.02 6.83 16.69
CA LEU A 76 27.83 7.67 16.44
C LEU A 76 27.90 9.02 17.16
N GLU A 77 28.41 9.06 18.39
CA GLU A 77 28.57 10.29 19.16
C GLU A 77 29.52 11.27 18.46
N ASN A 78 30.65 10.77 17.94
CA ASN A 78 31.61 11.54 17.16
C ASN A 78 31.01 11.99 15.82
N TRP A 79 30.27 11.11 15.15
CA TRP A 79 29.61 11.45 13.89
C TRP A 79 28.57 12.56 14.08
N ILE A 80 27.72 12.48 15.11
CA ILE A 80 26.77 13.53 15.47
C ILE A 80 27.51 14.84 15.79
N ALA A 81 28.56 14.79 16.59
CA ALA A 81 29.34 15.99 16.93
C ALA A 81 29.98 16.65 15.70
N SER A 82 30.44 15.86 14.73
CA SER A 82 31.01 16.37 13.47
C SER A 82 30.00 17.12 12.59
N GLN A 83 28.70 17.00 12.88
CA GLN A 83 27.66 17.73 12.15
C GLN A 83 27.51 19.18 12.61
N GLY A 84 28.25 19.60 13.63
CA GLY A 84 28.22 20.94 14.20
C GLY A 84 27.33 21.03 15.45
N GLU A 85 27.52 22.10 16.20
CA GLU A 85 26.75 22.35 17.42
C GLU A 85 25.27 22.59 17.09
N ILE A 86 24.40 22.06 17.94
CA ILE A 86 22.95 22.27 17.87
C ILE A 86 22.61 23.32 18.92
N LYS A 87 22.10 24.46 18.48
CA LYS A 87 21.59 25.49 19.39
C LYS A 87 20.39 24.94 20.17
N GLU A 88 20.36 25.19 21.47
CA GLU A 88 19.19 24.87 22.27
C GLU A 88 18.03 25.79 21.83
N TYR A 89 17.08 25.17 21.16
CA TYR A 89 15.87 25.76 20.64
C TYR A 89 14.82 24.68 20.81
N GLU A 90 14.18 24.68 21.98
CA GLU A 90 13.13 23.72 22.30
C GLU A 90 12.04 23.84 21.23
N ALA A 91 11.90 22.79 20.42
CA ALA A 91 11.01 22.84 19.28
C ALA A 91 9.58 23.07 19.76
N ASN A 92 8.83 23.83 18.96
CA ASN A 92 7.54 24.37 19.38
C ASN A 92 6.63 23.27 19.95
N LYS A 93 5.97 23.63 21.06
CA LYS A 93 4.94 22.79 21.65
C LYS A 93 3.82 22.57 20.61
N PRO A 94 3.19 21.38 20.60
CA PRO A 94 2.05 21.15 19.74
C PRO A 94 0.97 22.24 19.97
N ASP A 95 0.55 22.92 18.90
CA ASP A 95 -0.53 23.91 18.94
C ASP A 95 -1.83 23.26 19.42
N SER A 96 -2.45 23.81 20.47
CA SER A 96 -3.70 23.28 21.03
C SER A 96 -4.89 23.36 20.08
N LYS A 97 -4.80 24.15 19.01
CA LYS A 97 -5.81 24.23 17.94
C LYS A 97 -5.68 23.10 16.91
N VAL A 98 -4.52 22.43 16.86
CA VAL A 98 -4.26 21.35 15.91
C VAL A 98 -4.58 20.03 16.58
N GLU A 99 -5.44 19.23 15.95
CA GLU A 99 -5.69 17.87 16.40
C GLU A 99 -4.63 16.92 15.83
N TYR A 100 -3.73 16.44 16.70
CA TYR A 100 -2.65 15.55 16.29
C TYR A 100 -3.06 14.08 16.29
N PHE A 101 -2.50 13.33 15.33
CA PHE A 101 -2.57 11.88 15.25
C PHE A 101 -1.16 11.30 15.42
N THR A 102 -0.94 10.53 16.49
CA THR A 102 0.40 10.08 16.92
C THR A 102 0.59 8.58 16.91
N LYS A 103 -0.36 7.79 16.41
CA LYS A 103 -0.25 6.31 16.43
C LYS A 103 0.98 5.77 15.68
N ASN A 104 1.51 6.53 14.72
CA ASN A 104 2.72 6.17 13.95
C ASN A 104 4.03 6.68 14.57
N LEU A 105 3.97 7.55 15.58
CA LEU A 105 5.16 8.16 16.17
C LEU A 105 5.73 7.26 17.27
N ASP A 106 6.84 6.57 16.98
CA ASP A 106 7.60 5.80 17.96
C ASP A 106 9.09 6.16 17.95
N LEU A 107 9.49 7.00 18.91
CA LEU A 107 10.89 7.39 19.14
C LEU A 107 11.47 6.79 20.42
N LYS A 108 10.81 5.78 21.02
CA LYS A 108 11.31 5.15 22.26
C LYS A 108 12.66 4.43 22.05
N TRP A 109 12.93 4.02 20.82
CA TRP A 109 14.18 3.35 20.46
C TRP A 109 15.42 4.24 20.65
N LEU A 110 15.29 5.57 20.70
CA LEU A 110 16.40 6.49 20.99
C LEU A 110 17.05 6.22 22.37
N GLU A 111 16.32 5.51 23.25
CA GLU A 111 16.72 5.16 24.60
C GLU A 111 17.00 3.66 24.77
N ASP A 112 17.18 2.91 23.66
CA ASP A 112 17.48 1.48 23.72
C ASP A 112 18.88 1.20 24.29
N SER A 113 18.93 1.02 25.61
CA SER A 113 20.14 0.67 26.38
C SER A 113 20.85 -0.63 25.96
N LYS A 114 20.21 -1.47 25.14
CA LYS A 114 20.85 -2.67 24.57
C LYS A 114 21.88 -2.31 23.49
N VAL A 115 21.63 -1.22 22.76
CA VAL A 115 22.48 -0.80 21.62
C VAL A 115 23.18 0.52 21.87
N PHE A 116 22.64 1.38 22.74
CA PHE A 116 23.18 2.70 22.99
C PHE A 116 23.82 2.84 24.38
N SER A 117 24.92 3.60 24.42
CA SER A 117 25.41 4.21 25.64
C SER A 117 24.37 5.23 26.17
N LYS A 118 24.40 5.49 27.48
CA LYS A 118 23.57 6.55 28.07
C LYS A 118 23.89 7.94 27.47
N THR A 119 25.14 8.17 27.08
CA THR A 119 25.59 9.44 26.50
C THR A 119 25.02 9.65 25.11
N LEU A 120 25.05 8.63 24.26
CA LEU A 120 24.45 8.67 22.93
C LEU A 120 22.94 8.87 23.00
N SER A 121 22.23 8.12 23.86
CA SER A 121 20.78 8.31 24.05
C SER A 121 20.44 9.74 24.46
N LYS A 122 21.22 10.35 25.38
CA LYS A 122 21.04 11.77 25.74
C LYS A 122 21.21 12.71 24.55
N LYS A 123 22.22 12.48 23.68
CA LYS A 123 22.43 13.29 22.46
C LYS A 123 21.27 13.13 21.47
N LEU A 124 20.77 11.91 21.27
CA LEU A 124 19.63 11.65 20.40
C LEU A 124 18.35 12.32 20.91
N LYS A 125 18.06 12.24 22.22
CA LYS A 125 16.93 12.95 22.85
C LYS A 125 17.09 14.47 22.80
N PHE A 126 18.33 14.97 22.89
CA PHE A 126 18.59 16.38 22.69
C PHE A 126 18.24 16.83 21.27
N ILE A 127 18.57 16.03 20.24
CA ILE A 127 18.17 16.29 18.86
C ILE A 127 16.65 16.22 18.69
N GLU A 128 15.97 15.23 19.28
CA GLU A 128 14.50 15.12 19.24
C GLU A 128 13.83 16.38 19.81
N LYS A 129 14.33 16.87 20.96
CA LYS A 129 13.84 18.07 21.63
C LYS A 129 14.12 19.36 20.85
N ASN A 130 15.28 19.45 20.21
CA ASN A 130 15.75 20.62 19.45
C ASN A 130 15.70 20.36 17.93
N ARG A 131 14.71 19.58 17.48
CA ARG A 131 14.59 19.12 16.10
C ARG A 131 14.49 20.29 15.12
N PHE A 132 14.87 20.05 13.87
CA PHE A 132 14.74 21.02 12.79
C PHE A 132 13.30 21.53 12.65
N GLN A 133 13.13 22.84 12.55
CA GLN A 133 11.83 23.51 12.37
C GLN A 133 11.78 24.34 11.07
N GLY A 134 12.82 24.27 10.24
CA GLY A 134 12.89 24.98 8.97
C GLY A 134 12.18 24.22 7.84
N LYS A 135 12.30 24.76 6.62
CA LYS A 135 11.81 24.08 5.41
C LYS A 135 12.68 22.85 5.13
N GLN A 136 12.04 21.69 5.08
CA GLN A 136 12.68 20.40 4.87
C GLN A 136 13.24 20.29 3.44
N TYR A 137 14.45 19.75 3.33
CA TYR A 137 15.11 19.57 2.04
C TYR A 137 14.66 18.30 1.32
N TYR A 138 14.43 17.22 2.07
CA TYR A 138 14.17 15.89 1.50
C TYR A 138 12.70 15.62 1.17
N TYR A 139 11.81 16.51 1.59
CA TYR A 139 10.39 16.35 1.31
C TYR A 139 9.65 17.68 1.33
N THR A 140 8.53 17.71 0.61
CA THR A 140 7.52 18.78 0.66
C THR A 140 6.12 18.18 0.81
N SER A 141 5.12 19.01 1.06
CA SER A 141 3.70 18.61 1.00
C SER A 141 2.89 19.58 0.15
N ASN A 142 2.18 19.09 -0.86
CA ASN A 142 1.05 19.78 -1.50
C ASN A 142 0.29 18.82 -2.46
N PRO A 143 -0.90 18.30 -2.11
CA PRO A 143 -1.56 18.32 -0.80
C PRO A 143 -1.01 17.26 0.18
N TYR A 144 -0.22 16.29 -0.30
CA TYR A 144 0.39 15.21 0.49
C TYR A 144 1.91 15.11 0.26
N ILE A 145 2.57 14.18 0.95
CA ILE A 145 4.04 14.05 0.96
C ILE A 145 4.62 13.79 -0.43
N LYS A 146 5.66 14.55 -0.77
CA LYS A 146 6.47 14.36 -1.97
C LYS A 146 7.94 14.32 -1.58
N VAL A 147 8.62 13.24 -1.95
CA VAL A 147 10.07 13.11 -1.75
C VAL A 147 10.78 14.04 -2.74
N THR A 148 11.75 14.82 -2.25
CA THR A 148 12.50 15.79 -3.04
C THR A 148 13.99 15.65 -2.80
N ASN A 149 14.79 16.05 -3.80
CA ASN A 149 16.24 16.23 -3.66
C ASN A 149 17.05 14.99 -3.22
N GLU A 150 16.51 13.78 -3.40
CA GLU A 150 17.33 12.56 -3.30
C GLU A 150 18.38 12.55 -4.41
N ILE A 151 19.63 12.26 -4.04
CA ILE A 151 20.72 12.17 -5.01
C ILE A 151 20.44 11.01 -5.97
N LYS A 152 20.62 11.27 -7.26
CA LYS A 152 20.48 10.27 -8.32
C LYS A 152 21.83 9.61 -8.59
N TYR A 153 21.87 8.29 -8.43
CA TYR A 153 23.03 7.46 -8.74
C TYR A 153 22.90 6.88 -10.14
N ALA A 154 23.36 7.63 -11.15
CA ALA A 154 23.23 7.22 -12.56
C ALA A 154 23.88 5.86 -12.84
N ASP A 155 25.01 5.58 -12.19
CA ASP A 155 25.78 4.33 -12.32
C ASP A 155 25.46 3.31 -11.21
N PHE A 156 24.19 3.22 -10.78
CA PHE A 156 23.79 2.22 -9.81
C PHE A 156 24.14 0.80 -10.30
N LYS A 157 24.89 0.07 -9.47
CA LYS A 157 25.20 -1.34 -9.67
C LYS A 157 24.72 -2.12 -8.45
N TRP A 158 23.87 -3.11 -8.67
CA TRP A 158 23.36 -3.95 -7.59
C TRP A 158 24.49 -4.64 -6.82
N THR A 159 25.66 -4.86 -7.43
CA THR A 159 26.84 -5.47 -6.77
C THR A 159 27.49 -4.58 -5.70
N ASN A 160 27.16 -3.29 -5.65
CA ASN A 160 27.68 -2.36 -4.65
C ASN A 160 26.86 -2.45 -3.34
N LYS A 161 27.45 -3.05 -2.29
CA LYS A 161 26.85 -3.19 -0.94
C LYS A 161 26.31 -1.85 -0.39
N ASN A 162 27.07 -0.76 -0.53
CA ASN A 162 26.68 0.54 0.02
C ASN A 162 25.44 1.10 -0.67
N LEU A 163 25.34 0.96 -1.99
CA LEU A 163 24.16 1.40 -2.75
C LEU A 163 22.92 0.52 -2.47
N ARG A 164 23.10 -0.78 -2.25
CA ARG A 164 22.00 -1.66 -1.79
C ARG A 164 21.49 -1.24 -0.41
N LEU A 165 22.39 -1.01 0.55
CA LEU A 165 22.03 -0.53 1.88
C LEU A 165 21.35 0.85 1.80
N LEU A 166 21.84 1.77 0.98
CA LEU A 166 21.18 3.06 0.77
C LEU A 166 19.76 2.91 0.25
N ALA A 167 19.51 2.01 -0.72
CA ALA A 167 18.17 1.76 -1.23
C ALA A 167 17.21 1.29 -0.12
N LEU A 168 17.65 0.33 0.70
CA LEU A 168 16.91 -0.12 1.88
C LEU A 168 16.66 1.03 2.86
N TYR A 169 17.69 1.82 3.18
CA TYR A 169 17.60 2.84 4.23
C TYR A 169 16.72 4.01 3.81
N ARG A 170 16.78 4.42 2.53
CA ARG A 170 15.87 5.41 1.95
C ARG A 170 14.42 4.93 2.04
N TYR A 171 14.15 3.70 1.59
CA TYR A 171 12.79 3.16 1.63
C TYR A 171 12.28 3.01 3.06
N TRP A 172 13.04 2.35 3.92
CA TRP A 172 12.64 2.07 5.29
C TRP A 172 12.33 3.35 6.07
N ASN A 173 13.18 4.36 5.97
CA ASN A 173 12.96 5.62 6.66
C ASN A 173 11.81 6.44 6.04
N GLN A 174 11.61 6.37 4.72
CA GLN A 174 10.45 7.03 4.11
C GLN A 174 9.13 6.48 4.68
N ILE A 175 9.01 5.17 4.82
CA ILE A 175 7.82 4.54 5.40
C ILE A 175 7.73 4.81 6.91
N GLU A 176 8.87 4.78 7.63
CA GLU A 176 8.91 5.03 9.07
C GLU A 176 8.28 6.37 9.45
N TYR A 177 8.53 7.42 8.65
CA TYR A 177 8.10 8.78 8.95
C TYR A 177 6.89 9.27 8.15
N PHE A 178 6.56 8.65 7.02
CA PHE A 178 5.56 9.20 6.09
C PHE A 178 4.49 8.22 5.60
N PHE A 179 4.47 6.97 6.08
CA PHE A 179 3.33 6.07 5.83
C PHE A 179 2.21 6.25 6.90
N PRO A 180 0.99 6.71 6.52
CA PRO A 180 -0.07 7.07 7.48
C PRO A 180 -0.66 5.89 8.25
N TYR A 181 -0.38 4.65 7.83
CA TYR A 181 -0.96 3.45 8.40
C TYR A 181 0.07 2.47 8.95
N LYS A 182 1.27 2.93 9.32
CA LYS A 182 2.31 2.08 9.92
C LYS A 182 1.79 1.29 11.13
N TYR A 183 0.97 1.92 11.98
CA TYR A 183 0.32 1.29 13.13
C TYR A 183 -0.73 0.21 12.78
N LYS A 184 -1.11 0.07 11.51
CA LYS A 184 -2.04 -0.94 10.99
C LYS A 184 -1.36 -2.09 10.27
N MET A 185 -0.04 -2.06 10.08
CA MET A 185 0.70 -3.15 9.43
C MET A 185 0.64 -4.43 10.26
N ASP A 186 0.69 -5.59 9.62
CA ASP A 186 0.72 -6.90 10.30
C ASP A 186 2.01 -7.10 11.11
N GLU A 187 3.12 -6.56 10.60
CA GLU A 187 4.42 -6.67 11.20
C GLU A 187 4.93 -5.32 11.69
N LYS A 188 5.62 -5.31 12.84
CA LYS A 188 6.30 -4.11 13.34
C LYS A 188 7.40 -3.71 12.37
N TRP A 189 7.46 -2.42 12.01
CA TRP A 189 8.38 -1.94 10.98
C TRP A 189 9.87 -2.15 11.31
N ASP A 190 10.26 -2.07 12.59
CA ASP A 190 11.60 -2.42 13.06
C ASP A 190 11.96 -3.91 12.84
N VAL A 191 10.97 -4.80 12.97
CA VAL A 191 11.16 -6.23 12.73
C VAL A 191 11.38 -6.48 11.24
N VAL A 192 10.59 -5.82 10.38
CA VAL A 192 10.75 -5.88 8.93
C VAL A 192 12.15 -5.45 8.51
N LEU A 193 12.70 -4.36 9.07
CA LEU A 193 14.08 -3.95 8.80
C LEU A 193 15.06 -5.10 9.03
N THR A 194 14.97 -5.72 10.20
CA THR A 194 15.88 -6.78 10.63
C THR A 194 15.75 -8.02 9.76
N GLN A 195 14.53 -8.37 9.34
CA GLN A 195 14.27 -9.50 8.43
C GLN A 195 14.82 -9.25 7.01
N MET A 196 14.64 -8.04 6.49
CA MET A 196 15.01 -7.72 5.10
C MET A 196 16.52 -7.49 4.94
N LEU A 197 17.17 -6.92 5.95
CA LEU A 197 18.56 -6.49 5.90
C LEU A 197 19.57 -7.53 5.36
N PRO A 198 19.54 -8.82 5.74
CA PRO A 198 20.45 -9.83 5.18
C PRO A 198 20.45 -9.90 3.64
N ARG A 199 19.28 -9.76 3.02
CA ARG A 199 19.10 -9.81 1.55
C ARG A 199 19.58 -8.54 0.84
N PHE A 200 19.88 -7.47 1.59
CA PHE A 200 20.51 -6.27 1.06
C PHE A 200 22.03 -6.24 1.28
N ILE A 201 22.49 -6.87 2.37
CA ILE A 201 23.92 -7.04 2.66
C ILE A 201 24.54 -7.98 1.64
N ASN A 202 23.99 -9.20 1.53
CA ASN A 202 24.55 -10.28 0.72
C ASN A 202 23.43 -11.01 -0.05
N PRO A 203 22.79 -10.36 -1.03
CA PRO A 203 21.82 -11.03 -1.89
C PRO A 203 22.49 -12.17 -2.65
N GLU A 204 21.77 -13.29 -2.82
CA GLU A 204 22.28 -14.45 -3.55
C GLU A 204 22.49 -14.17 -5.05
N SER A 205 21.77 -13.19 -5.59
CA SER A 205 21.81 -12.78 -7.00
C SER A 205 21.14 -11.41 -7.20
N GLU A 206 21.25 -10.84 -8.40
CA GLU A 206 20.47 -9.65 -8.79
C GLU A 206 18.96 -9.89 -8.63
N LYS A 207 18.50 -11.10 -9.00
CA LYS A 207 17.11 -11.51 -8.86
C LYS A 207 16.66 -11.47 -7.40
N ASP A 208 17.49 -11.96 -6.48
CA ASP A 208 17.20 -11.94 -5.05
C ASP A 208 17.09 -10.50 -4.51
N PHE A 209 18.00 -9.61 -4.91
CA PHE A 209 17.92 -8.19 -4.57
C PHE A 209 16.64 -7.52 -5.10
N VAL A 210 16.27 -7.78 -6.36
CA VAL A 210 15.03 -7.25 -6.96
C VAL A 210 13.80 -7.77 -6.20
N LEU A 211 13.77 -9.06 -5.81
CA LEU A 211 12.70 -9.62 -4.99
C LEU A 211 12.66 -8.98 -3.59
N ALA A 212 13.81 -8.71 -2.98
CA ALA A 212 13.88 -8.05 -1.68
C ALA A 212 13.30 -6.62 -1.75
N MET A 213 13.60 -5.88 -2.83
CA MET A 213 13.00 -4.57 -3.11
C MET A 213 11.48 -4.65 -3.29
N ARG A 214 10.97 -5.70 -3.94
CA ARG A 214 9.52 -5.92 -4.06
C ARG A 214 8.89 -6.27 -2.71
N GLU A 215 9.47 -7.21 -2.00
CA GLU A 215 8.92 -7.77 -0.77
C GLU A 215 8.81 -6.74 0.35
N ILE A 216 9.78 -5.82 0.48
CA ILE A 216 9.73 -4.79 1.52
C ILE A 216 8.51 -3.87 1.38
N SER A 217 8.04 -3.60 0.15
CA SER A 217 6.79 -2.86 -0.05
C SER A 217 5.54 -3.68 0.27
N ILE A 218 5.57 -4.99 0.06
CA ILE A 218 4.42 -5.87 0.37
C ILE A 218 4.15 -5.89 1.88
N LYS A 219 5.20 -5.75 2.70
CA LYS A 219 5.09 -5.69 4.16
C LYS A 219 4.19 -4.57 4.67
N LEU A 220 3.89 -3.53 3.88
CA LEU A 220 3.02 -2.42 4.28
C LEU A 220 1.54 -2.78 4.39
N ASN A 221 1.09 -3.93 3.86
CA ASN A 221 -0.33 -4.29 3.77
C ASN A 221 -1.18 -3.13 3.19
N ASP A 222 -0.75 -2.64 2.03
CA ASP A 222 -1.38 -1.50 1.35
C ASP A 222 -1.50 -1.79 -0.14
N THR A 223 -2.71 -1.67 -0.69
CA THR A 223 -2.98 -1.90 -2.11
C THR A 223 -2.30 -0.86 -3.02
N HIS A 224 -1.96 0.33 -2.51
CA HIS A 224 -1.13 1.29 -3.25
C HIS A 224 0.37 0.98 -3.19
N SER A 225 0.80 0.08 -2.30
CA SER A 225 2.21 -0.12 -2.03
C SER A 225 2.85 -1.11 -2.98
N HIS A 226 3.77 -0.61 -3.80
CA HIS A 226 4.60 -1.44 -4.64
C HIS A 226 5.93 -0.77 -4.95
N THR A 227 6.99 -1.56 -4.91
CA THR A 227 8.24 -1.27 -5.60
C THR A 227 8.24 -1.93 -6.97
N THR A 228 8.71 -1.21 -7.98
CA THR A 228 8.78 -1.66 -9.37
C THR A 228 10.16 -1.43 -9.96
N SER A 229 10.59 -2.37 -10.79
CA SER A 229 11.77 -2.26 -11.64
C SER A 229 11.49 -2.91 -12.98
N ARG A 230 12.12 -2.41 -14.06
CA ARG A 230 12.05 -3.05 -15.38
C ARG A 230 12.47 -4.52 -15.32
N LEU A 231 13.45 -4.85 -14.47
CA LEU A 231 13.95 -6.21 -14.27
C LEU A 231 12.87 -7.20 -13.80
N MET A 232 11.85 -6.72 -13.07
CA MET A 232 10.74 -7.56 -12.61
C MET A 232 9.91 -8.07 -13.79
N PHE A 233 9.64 -7.22 -14.78
CA PHE A 233 8.83 -7.57 -15.94
C PHE A 233 9.61 -8.40 -16.96
N GLU A 234 10.88 -8.10 -17.19
CA GLU A 234 11.69 -8.75 -18.23
C GLU A 234 12.17 -10.16 -17.83
N GLY A 235 12.30 -10.44 -16.54
CA GLY A 235 12.92 -11.70 -16.09
C GLY A 235 12.17 -12.48 -15.02
N MET A 236 11.22 -11.88 -14.29
CA MET A 236 10.76 -12.46 -13.01
C MET A 236 9.27 -12.79 -12.99
N PHE A 237 8.42 -11.80 -13.28
CA PHE A 237 6.96 -11.98 -13.28
C PHE A 237 6.44 -12.36 -14.66
N GLY A 238 7.20 -12.04 -15.70
CA GLY A 238 6.84 -12.30 -17.08
C GLY A 238 6.18 -11.10 -17.75
N SER A 239 6.35 -11.03 -19.07
CA SER A 239 5.85 -9.95 -19.93
C SER A 239 4.74 -10.39 -20.88
N LYS A 240 4.29 -11.65 -20.76
CA LYS A 240 3.23 -12.23 -21.60
C LYS A 240 2.09 -12.79 -20.77
N PHE A 241 0.88 -12.64 -21.26
CA PHE A 241 -0.38 -12.85 -20.55
C PHE A 241 -1.36 -13.67 -21.39
N LEU A 242 -2.41 -14.19 -20.76
CA LEU A 242 -3.54 -14.80 -21.45
C LEU A 242 -4.60 -13.73 -21.78
N PRO A 243 -5.43 -13.92 -22.83
CA PRO A 243 -6.48 -12.97 -23.22
C PRO A 243 -7.74 -13.08 -22.34
N ILE A 244 -7.56 -13.19 -21.03
CA ILE A 244 -8.64 -13.43 -20.06
C ILE A 244 -8.48 -12.56 -18.81
N ASN A 245 -9.60 -12.21 -18.19
CA ASN A 245 -9.66 -11.80 -16.80
C ASN A 245 -10.18 -12.95 -15.95
N ILE A 246 -9.64 -13.07 -14.74
CA ILE A 246 -10.09 -14.09 -13.79
C ILE A 246 -10.68 -13.49 -12.52
N LYS A 247 -11.42 -14.33 -11.79
CA LYS A 247 -11.73 -14.14 -10.38
C LYS A 247 -11.28 -15.33 -9.56
N ILE A 248 -10.88 -15.08 -8.32
CA ILE A 248 -10.58 -16.12 -7.32
C ILE A 248 -11.75 -16.19 -6.35
N ILE A 249 -12.56 -17.25 -6.46
CA ILE A 249 -13.76 -17.48 -5.65
C ILE A 249 -13.64 -18.89 -5.05
N ASP A 250 -13.82 -19.02 -3.73
CA ASP A 250 -13.71 -20.31 -3.02
C ASP A 250 -12.43 -21.10 -3.36
N LYS A 251 -11.29 -20.39 -3.41
CA LYS A 251 -9.95 -20.91 -3.80
C LYS A 251 -9.87 -21.49 -5.22
N LYS A 252 -10.86 -21.23 -6.06
CA LYS A 252 -10.88 -21.60 -7.47
C LYS A 252 -10.67 -20.38 -8.33
N VAL A 253 -9.92 -20.54 -9.40
CA VAL A 253 -9.78 -19.50 -10.43
C VAL A 253 -10.82 -19.77 -11.50
N ILE A 254 -11.66 -18.78 -11.79
CA ILE A 254 -12.65 -18.84 -12.86
C ILE A 254 -12.35 -17.77 -13.90
N ILE A 255 -12.46 -18.12 -15.18
CA ILE A 255 -12.43 -17.16 -16.28
C ILE A 255 -13.69 -16.29 -16.18
N ALA A 256 -13.52 -15.03 -15.81
CA ALA A 256 -14.61 -14.11 -15.54
C ALA A 256 -15.00 -13.26 -16.76
N SER A 257 -14.03 -12.96 -17.63
CA SER A 257 -14.28 -12.31 -18.92
C SER A 257 -13.13 -12.57 -19.88
N LEU A 258 -13.34 -12.32 -21.17
CA LEU A 258 -12.28 -12.36 -22.17
C LEU A 258 -11.79 -10.93 -22.42
N LEU A 259 -10.48 -10.76 -22.61
CA LEU A 259 -9.89 -9.47 -23.02
C LEU A 259 -10.01 -9.25 -24.53
N ASN A 260 -10.10 -10.34 -25.29
CA ASN A 260 -10.34 -10.33 -26.73
C ASN A 260 -10.89 -11.70 -27.15
N ASP A 261 -12.14 -11.74 -27.60
CA ASP A 261 -12.85 -12.98 -27.92
C ASP A 261 -12.18 -13.76 -29.06
N SER A 262 -11.68 -13.04 -30.08
CA SER A 262 -11.05 -13.66 -31.24
C SER A 262 -9.73 -14.34 -30.86
N ILE A 263 -8.95 -13.73 -29.97
CA ILE A 263 -7.69 -14.31 -29.48
C ILE A 263 -7.96 -15.46 -28.51
N ALA A 264 -8.89 -15.29 -27.56
CA ALA A 264 -9.27 -16.34 -26.62
C ALA A 264 -9.81 -17.60 -27.32
N LYS A 265 -10.54 -17.43 -28.42
CA LYS A 265 -11.09 -18.53 -29.23
C LYS A 265 -10.01 -19.40 -29.89
N VAL A 266 -8.81 -18.86 -30.16
CA VAL A 266 -7.71 -19.62 -30.79
C VAL A 266 -7.34 -20.85 -29.95
N ASP A 267 -7.36 -20.72 -28.62
CA ASP A 267 -7.03 -21.80 -27.68
C ASP A 267 -8.28 -22.31 -26.92
N ASP A 268 -9.48 -21.94 -27.38
CA ASP A 268 -10.76 -22.34 -26.79
C ASP A 268 -10.84 -21.99 -25.28
N LEU A 269 -10.50 -20.75 -24.93
CA LEU A 269 -10.70 -20.20 -23.58
C LEU A 269 -12.13 -19.65 -23.47
N VAL A 270 -12.88 -20.08 -22.45
CA VAL A 270 -14.31 -19.79 -22.32
C VAL A 270 -14.61 -19.22 -20.93
N VAL A 271 -15.47 -18.20 -20.88
CA VAL A 271 -15.99 -17.66 -19.60
C VAL A 271 -16.69 -18.77 -18.83
N GLY A 272 -16.43 -18.85 -17.53
CA GLY A 272 -17.00 -19.89 -16.66
C GLY A 272 -16.13 -21.14 -16.50
N ASP A 273 -15.05 -21.29 -17.29
CA ASP A 273 -14.05 -22.34 -17.06
C ASP A 273 -13.37 -22.15 -15.71
N ILE A 274 -13.24 -23.24 -14.94
CA ILE A 274 -12.54 -23.24 -13.67
C ILE A 274 -11.13 -23.77 -13.89
N ILE A 275 -10.10 -22.94 -13.70
CA ILE A 275 -8.70 -23.36 -13.76
C ILE A 275 -8.27 -23.93 -12.41
N THR A 276 -7.74 -25.15 -12.41
CA THR A 276 -7.30 -25.87 -11.21
C THR A 276 -5.78 -25.95 -11.10
N LYS A 277 -5.06 -26.01 -12.23
CA LYS A 277 -3.59 -26.00 -12.26
C LYS A 277 -3.03 -25.18 -13.41
N VAL A 278 -1.80 -24.72 -13.21
CA VAL A 278 -0.99 -24.02 -14.20
C VAL A 278 0.43 -24.59 -14.16
N ASP A 279 0.93 -25.07 -15.29
CA ASP A 279 2.22 -25.77 -15.42
C ASP A 279 2.41 -26.85 -14.33
N GLY A 280 1.38 -27.66 -14.12
CA GLY A 280 1.34 -28.74 -13.12
C GLY A 280 1.17 -28.30 -11.66
N LYS A 281 1.19 -27.00 -11.35
CA LYS A 281 1.01 -26.46 -9.98
C LYS A 281 -0.44 -26.08 -9.73
N THR A 282 -0.96 -26.42 -8.56
CA THR A 282 -2.27 -25.96 -8.11
C THR A 282 -2.29 -24.44 -7.91
N ILE A 283 -3.48 -23.85 -7.98
CA ILE A 283 -3.65 -22.41 -7.72
C ILE A 283 -3.15 -22.03 -6.32
N ASP A 284 -3.43 -22.84 -5.29
CA ASP A 284 -2.98 -22.58 -3.93
C ASP A 284 -1.43 -22.56 -3.84
N GLU A 285 -0.75 -23.51 -4.48
CA GLU A 285 0.73 -23.51 -4.54
C GLU A 285 1.29 -22.26 -5.24
N ILE A 286 0.60 -21.74 -6.26
CA ILE A 286 1.00 -20.52 -6.97
C ILE A 286 0.80 -19.29 -6.09
N ILE A 287 -0.34 -19.20 -5.40
CA ILE A 287 -0.64 -18.13 -4.46
C ILE A 287 0.40 -18.12 -3.34
N ASP A 288 0.67 -19.26 -2.72
CA ASP A 288 1.65 -19.38 -1.64
C ASP A 288 3.07 -19.03 -2.09
N ALA A 289 3.47 -19.43 -3.30
CA ALA A 289 4.78 -19.10 -3.85
C ALA A 289 4.95 -17.60 -4.18
N LYS A 290 3.86 -16.86 -4.35
CA LYS A 290 3.87 -15.45 -4.78
C LYS A 290 3.31 -14.47 -3.75
N LYS A 291 2.86 -14.94 -2.57
CA LYS A 291 2.28 -14.06 -1.54
C LYS A 291 3.19 -12.93 -1.06
N ASN A 292 4.51 -13.12 -1.12
CA ASN A 292 5.49 -12.09 -0.73
C ASN A 292 5.77 -11.06 -1.83
N ILE A 293 5.12 -11.17 -2.99
CA ILE A 293 5.28 -10.24 -4.12
C ILE A 293 3.96 -9.62 -4.59
N VAL A 294 2.82 -9.93 -3.97
CA VAL A 294 1.51 -9.36 -4.33
C VAL A 294 1.02 -8.45 -3.22
N GLU A 295 0.68 -7.22 -3.59
CA GLU A 295 0.21 -6.17 -2.70
C GLU A 295 -1.30 -6.24 -2.45
N GLY A 296 -1.72 -5.70 -1.32
CA GLY A 296 -3.13 -5.54 -0.99
C GLY A 296 -3.35 -5.20 0.48
N SER A 297 -4.34 -4.36 0.76
CA SER A 297 -4.70 -3.97 2.12
C SER A 297 -5.53 -5.03 2.85
N ASN A 298 -6.21 -5.89 2.09
CA ASN A 298 -7.01 -7.01 2.56
C ASN A 298 -6.99 -8.16 1.56
N ASP A 299 -7.53 -9.31 1.98
CA ASP A 299 -7.54 -10.53 1.18
C ASP A 299 -8.27 -10.38 -0.17
N ALA A 300 -9.31 -9.53 -0.23
CA ALA A 300 -10.05 -9.30 -1.47
C ALA A 300 -9.18 -8.55 -2.50
N ALA A 301 -8.47 -7.50 -2.06
CA ALA A 301 -7.51 -6.77 -2.88
C ALA A 301 -6.33 -7.66 -3.32
N ILE A 302 -5.78 -8.49 -2.42
CA ILE A 302 -4.71 -9.43 -2.74
C ILE A 302 -5.18 -10.40 -3.84
N ARG A 303 -6.36 -11.03 -3.67
CA ARG A 303 -6.94 -11.94 -4.67
C ARG A 303 -7.19 -11.25 -6.02
N LYS A 304 -7.65 -10.00 -6.02
CA LYS A 304 -7.76 -9.19 -7.24
C LYS A 304 -6.41 -9.02 -7.93
N ASN A 305 -5.38 -8.63 -7.19
CA ASN A 305 -4.06 -8.34 -7.74
C ASN A 305 -3.33 -9.60 -8.24
N PHE A 306 -3.65 -10.78 -7.69
CA PHE A 306 -3.19 -12.07 -8.20
C PHE A 306 -3.55 -12.33 -9.67
N ASN A 307 -4.56 -11.66 -10.23
CA ASN A 307 -4.94 -11.76 -11.63
C ASN A 307 -3.73 -11.53 -12.57
N LEU A 308 -2.84 -10.59 -12.24
CA LEU A 308 -1.65 -10.30 -13.03
C LEU A 308 -0.50 -11.29 -12.85
N HIS A 309 -0.59 -12.18 -11.86
CA HIS A 309 0.51 -13.04 -11.42
C HIS A 309 0.27 -14.52 -11.65
N ILE A 310 -0.97 -15.01 -11.80
CA ILE A 310 -1.20 -16.45 -11.96
C ILE A 310 -0.73 -16.93 -13.33
N PHE A 311 -1.09 -16.21 -14.40
CA PHE A 311 -0.88 -16.67 -15.78
C PHE A 311 0.29 -16.00 -16.49
N SER A 312 0.86 -14.94 -15.92
CA SER A 312 1.98 -14.22 -16.53
C SER A 312 3.25 -15.07 -16.59
N GLY A 313 4.05 -14.87 -17.64
CA GLY A 313 5.30 -15.58 -17.87
C GLY A 313 6.09 -15.05 -19.06
N ASN A 314 7.28 -15.60 -19.29
CA ASN A 314 8.16 -15.21 -20.41
C ASN A 314 8.05 -16.16 -21.61
N THR A 315 7.51 -17.37 -21.41
CA THR A 315 7.30 -18.35 -22.48
C THR A 315 6.10 -17.95 -23.36
N ASN A 316 6.09 -18.44 -24.61
CA ASN A 316 4.99 -18.19 -25.55
C ASN A 316 3.74 -19.02 -25.25
N THR A 317 3.84 -20.02 -24.39
CA THR A 317 2.76 -20.92 -24.05
C THR A 317 2.78 -21.26 -22.57
N ILE A 318 1.66 -21.78 -22.08
CA ILE A 318 1.45 -22.22 -20.70
C ILE A 318 0.51 -23.43 -20.72
N GLU A 319 0.73 -24.40 -19.85
CA GLU A 319 -0.23 -25.49 -19.67
C GLU A 319 -1.24 -25.11 -18.58
N ILE A 320 -2.53 -25.32 -18.86
CA ILE A 320 -3.61 -25.15 -17.88
C ILE A 320 -4.43 -26.43 -17.75
N GLU A 321 -4.72 -26.83 -16.50
CA GLU A 321 -5.75 -27.81 -16.17
C GLU A 321 -7.03 -27.04 -15.82
N PHE A 322 -8.15 -27.39 -16.44
CA PHE A 322 -9.42 -26.70 -16.26
C PHE A 322 -10.59 -27.68 -16.17
N ILE A 323 -11.68 -27.23 -15.54
CA ILE A 323 -12.96 -27.93 -15.45
C ILE A 323 -13.98 -27.18 -16.29
N ARG A 324 -14.59 -27.91 -17.24
CA ARG A 324 -15.73 -27.44 -18.06
C ARG A 324 -16.79 -28.54 -18.09
N ASN A 325 -18.04 -28.21 -17.78
CA ASN A 325 -19.15 -29.18 -17.72
C ASN A 325 -18.80 -30.43 -16.87
N GLU A 326 -18.25 -30.20 -15.68
CA GLU A 326 -17.83 -31.24 -14.71
C GLU A 326 -16.70 -32.18 -15.22
N LYS A 327 -16.12 -31.89 -16.38
CA LYS A 327 -15.00 -32.66 -16.94
C LYS A 327 -13.71 -31.90 -16.78
N THR A 328 -12.70 -32.57 -16.22
CA THR A 328 -11.33 -32.06 -16.15
C THR A 328 -10.60 -32.33 -17.45
N ALA A 329 -9.90 -31.33 -17.97
CA ALA A 329 -9.03 -31.45 -19.13
C ALA A 329 -7.80 -30.56 -18.99
N THR A 330 -6.77 -30.85 -19.78
CA THR A 330 -5.54 -30.06 -19.85
C THR A 330 -5.34 -29.57 -21.27
N LYS A 331 -4.84 -28.33 -21.42
CA LYS A 331 -4.45 -27.78 -22.73
C LYS A 331 -3.25 -26.84 -22.60
N ILE A 332 -2.48 -26.75 -23.68
CA ILE A 332 -1.43 -25.75 -23.84
C ILE A 332 -2.04 -24.56 -24.55
N VAL A 333 -1.95 -23.37 -23.95
CA VAL A 333 -2.52 -22.12 -24.47
C VAL A 333 -1.43 -21.08 -24.70
N LYS A 334 -1.65 -20.16 -25.63
CA LYS A 334 -0.69 -19.12 -26.00
C LYS A 334 -0.71 -17.96 -25.01
N ARG A 335 0.47 -17.46 -24.70
CA ARG A 335 0.69 -16.19 -24.01
C ARG A 335 1.07 -15.11 -25.03
N TYR A 336 0.59 -13.90 -24.80
CA TYR A 336 0.75 -12.75 -25.68
C TYR A 336 1.41 -11.60 -24.94
N ALA A 337 2.27 -10.83 -25.60
CA ALA A 337 2.70 -9.55 -25.04
C ALA A 337 1.48 -8.62 -24.88
N TYR A 338 1.53 -7.68 -23.94
CA TYR A 338 0.38 -6.83 -23.61
C TYR A 338 -0.20 -6.11 -24.84
N GLN A 339 0.65 -5.56 -25.70
CA GLN A 339 0.24 -4.90 -26.95
C GLN A 339 -0.43 -5.84 -27.96
N ASP A 340 -0.11 -7.14 -27.92
CA ASP A 340 -0.63 -8.13 -28.87
C ASP A 340 -1.97 -8.71 -28.42
N LEU A 341 -2.38 -8.49 -27.16
CA LEU A 341 -3.69 -8.85 -26.65
C LEU A 341 -4.82 -8.08 -27.35
N LYS A 342 -4.52 -6.91 -27.93
CA LYS A 342 -5.49 -6.04 -28.61
C LYS A 342 -6.80 -5.95 -27.82
N ILE A 343 -6.67 -5.55 -26.55
CA ILE A 343 -7.78 -5.57 -25.58
C ILE A 343 -8.98 -4.84 -26.17
N GLN A 344 -10.12 -5.51 -26.18
CA GLN A 344 -11.38 -4.98 -26.66
C GLN A 344 -12.15 -4.42 -25.47
N PHE A 345 -12.48 -3.14 -25.54
CA PHE A 345 -13.37 -2.49 -24.59
C PHE A 345 -14.74 -2.38 -25.24
N PRO A 346 -15.75 -3.13 -24.77
CA PRO A 346 -17.10 -3.01 -25.31
C PRO A 346 -17.63 -1.59 -25.06
N GLU A 347 -18.40 -1.07 -26.01
CA GLU A 347 -19.13 0.19 -25.81
C GLU A 347 -20.13 -0.03 -24.67
N LYS A 348 -20.01 0.75 -23.60
CA LYS A 348 -20.91 0.72 -22.46
C LYS A 348 -21.81 1.95 -22.50
N GLU A 349 -23.11 1.75 -22.26
CA GLU A 349 -24.02 2.86 -22.01
C GLU A 349 -23.65 3.54 -20.69
N LYS A 350 -23.30 4.83 -20.76
CA LYS A 350 -22.91 5.65 -19.60
C LYS A 350 -24.03 5.77 -18.56
N TRP A 351 -25.28 5.83 -19.03
CA TRP A 351 -26.48 5.79 -18.21
C TRP A 351 -27.64 5.18 -18.99
N LYS A 352 -28.63 4.63 -18.27
CA LYS A 352 -29.85 4.08 -18.86
C LYS A 352 -31.01 4.06 -17.87
N LEU A 353 -32.24 4.02 -18.39
CA LEU A 353 -33.44 3.80 -17.60
C LEU A 353 -33.80 2.31 -17.64
N LEU A 354 -33.77 1.67 -16.47
CA LEU A 354 -34.15 0.27 -16.29
C LEU A 354 -35.66 0.12 -16.05
N GLU A 355 -36.14 -1.12 -16.20
CA GLU A 355 -37.51 -1.48 -15.84
C GLU A 355 -37.84 -1.09 -14.38
N GLY A 356 -39.08 -0.68 -14.14
CA GLY A 356 -39.51 -0.21 -12.83
C GLY A 356 -39.14 1.24 -12.51
N ASN A 357 -38.78 2.03 -13.54
CA ASN A 357 -38.44 3.46 -13.42
C ASN A 357 -37.22 3.68 -12.50
N ILE A 358 -36.14 2.97 -12.81
CA ILE A 358 -34.88 2.98 -12.06
C ILE A 358 -33.78 3.53 -12.97
N GLY A 359 -33.14 4.63 -12.59
CA GLY A 359 -31.96 5.14 -13.29
C GLY A 359 -30.74 4.27 -12.98
N TYR A 360 -29.86 4.11 -13.95
CA TYR A 360 -28.56 3.48 -13.80
C TYR A 360 -27.49 4.39 -14.39
N ILE A 361 -26.38 4.58 -13.67
CA ILE A 361 -25.23 5.40 -14.05
C ILE A 361 -23.96 4.56 -13.85
N ASP A 362 -23.17 4.43 -14.91
CA ASP A 362 -21.80 3.93 -14.84
C ASP A 362 -20.87 5.09 -14.45
N VAL A 363 -20.29 5.03 -13.25
CA VAL A 363 -19.46 6.13 -12.72
C VAL A 363 -18.09 6.24 -13.41
N GLU A 364 -17.64 5.20 -14.12
CA GLU A 364 -16.38 5.24 -14.88
C GLU A 364 -16.48 6.19 -16.09
N SER A 365 -17.64 6.28 -16.71
CA SER A 365 -17.79 6.93 -18.03
C SER A 365 -18.69 8.17 -18.05
N ILE A 366 -19.48 8.40 -17.00
CA ILE A 366 -20.27 9.63 -16.84
C ILE A 366 -19.35 10.83 -16.66
N THR A 367 -19.75 11.98 -17.21
CA THR A 367 -19.04 13.25 -17.05
C THR A 367 -19.89 14.32 -16.38
N ALA A 368 -19.24 15.32 -15.74
CA ALA A 368 -19.93 16.44 -15.10
C ALA A 368 -20.81 17.23 -16.07
N ALA A 369 -20.41 17.33 -17.34
CA ALA A 369 -21.17 18.00 -18.39
C ALA A 369 -22.46 17.24 -18.77
N GLU A 370 -22.49 15.92 -18.62
CA GLU A 370 -23.65 15.07 -18.94
C GLU A 370 -24.65 15.03 -17.78
N LEU A 371 -24.18 15.16 -16.53
CA LEU A 371 -25.00 15.05 -15.31
C LEU A 371 -26.28 15.90 -15.32
N PRO A 372 -26.30 17.19 -15.74
CA PRO A 372 -27.55 17.95 -15.76
C PRO A 372 -28.67 17.31 -16.59
N ASN A 373 -28.33 16.73 -17.74
CA ASN A 373 -29.29 16.05 -18.60
C ASN A 373 -29.72 14.71 -17.98
N VAL A 374 -28.76 13.92 -17.50
CA VAL A 374 -29.03 12.62 -16.87
C VAL A 374 -29.91 12.78 -15.64
N MET A 375 -29.59 13.72 -14.76
CA MET A 375 -30.36 13.97 -13.55
C MET A 375 -31.73 14.58 -13.84
N GLN A 376 -31.88 15.34 -14.92
CA GLN A 376 -33.20 15.78 -15.38
C GLN A 376 -34.06 14.60 -15.87
N GLN A 377 -33.48 13.64 -16.60
CA GLN A 377 -34.18 12.42 -17.01
C GLN A 377 -34.57 11.56 -15.80
N PHE A 378 -33.68 11.46 -14.81
CA PHE A 378 -33.88 10.62 -13.63
C PHE A 378 -34.61 11.30 -12.48
N LYS A 379 -35.00 12.57 -12.61
CA LYS A 379 -35.62 13.37 -11.54
C LYS A 379 -36.80 12.69 -10.84
N ASN A 380 -37.62 11.97 -11.60
CA ASN A 380 -38.82 11.28 -11.10
C ASN A 380 -38.66 9.75 -11.03
N THR A 381 -37.42 9.24 -11.11
CA THR A 381 -37.15 7.81 -10.93
C THR A 381 -37.37 7.41 -9.47
N LYS A 382 -37.72 6.13 -9.27
CA LYS A 382 -37.85 5.56 -7.93
C LYS A 382 -36.50 5.45 -7.23
N ALA A 383 -35.47 5.12 -8.01
CA ALA A 383 -34.11 4.93 -7.53
C ALA A 383 -33.10 5.26 -8.63
N ILE A 384 -31.87 5.59 -8.24
CA ILE A 384 -30.72 5.68 -9.14
C ILE A 384 -29.64 4.72 -8.61
N ILE A 385 -29.15 3.86 -9.48
CA ILE A 385 -28.01 2.96 -9.23
C ILE A 385 -26.75 3.64 -9.78
N PHE A 386 -25.76 3.84 -8.92
CA PHE A 386 -24.40 4.26 -9.27
C PHE A 386 -23.49 3.03 -9.22
N ASP A 387 -22.97 2.59 -10.37
CA ASP A 387 -22.08 1.43 -10.42
C ASP A 387 -20.62 1.82 -10.17
N ALA A 388 -20.23 1.89 -8.90
CA ALA A 388 -18.86 2.17 -8.45
C ALA A 388 -17.95 0.93 -8.39
N ARG A 389 -18.34 -0.17 -9.04
CA ARG A 389 -17.44 -1.32 -9.30
C ARG A 389 -16.37 -0.98 -10.34
N PHE A 390 -16.58 0.08 -11.11
CA PHE A 390 -15.63 0.65 -12.06
C PHE A 390 -15.03 1.95 -11.50
N TYR A 391 -13.85 2.32 -11.98
CA TYR A 391 -13.06 3.42 -11.43
C TYR A 391 -13.44 4.75 -12.10
N PRO A 392 -13.83 5.79 -11.35
CA PRO A 392 -14.18 7.10 -11.93
C PRO A 392 -13.00 7.73 -12.68
N GLN A 393 -13.24 8.30 -13.86
CA GLN A 393 -12.19 8.91 -14.70
C GLN A 393 -12.12 10.43 -14.57
N GLU A 394 -13.17 11.09 -14.06
CA GLU A 394 -13.21 12.54 -13.86
C GLU A 394 -12.94 12.89 -12.39
N ASP A 395 -11.91 13.70 -12.14
CA ASP A 395 -11.30 13.95 -10.83
C ASP A 395 -12.26 14.37 -9.70
N ALA A 396 -13.39 15.01 -10.02
CA ALA A 396 -14.31 15.59 -9.02
C ALA A 396 -15.76 15.10 -9.16
N ILE A 397 -16.01 14.04 -9.94
CA ILE A 397 -17.35 13.60 -10.31
C ILE A 397 -18.25 13.31 -9.11
N GLU A 398 -17.69 12.84 -7.98
CA GLU A 398 -18.45 12.59 -6.76
C GLU A 398 -19.06 13.85 -6.15
N TYR A 399 -18.39 15.00 -6.30
CA TYR A 399 -18.88 16.28 -5.80
C TYR A 399 -20.04 16.79 -6.67
N ASP A 400 -19.93 16.63 -7.99
CA ASP A 400 -20.97 17.01 -8.93
C ASP A 400 -22.23 16.16 -8.75
N ILE A 401 -22.07 14.83 -8.59
CA ILE A 401 -23.18 13.94 -8.28
C ILE A 401 -23.82 14.32 -6.94
N ALA A 402 -23.02 14.52 -5.88
CA ALA A 402 -23.54 14.88 -4.56
C ALA A 402 -24.34 16.20 -4.57
N GLY A 403 -24.04 17.13 -5.47
CA GLY A 403 -24.82 18.35 -5.69
C GLY A 403 -26.30 18.10 -6.01
N TYR A 404 -26.64 16.96 -6.61
CA TYR A 404 -28.02 16.54 -6.89
C TYR A 404 -28.62 15.67 -5.78
N LEU A 405 -27.79 15.03 -4.96
CA LEU A 405 -28.24 14.07 -3.95
C LEU A 405 -28.42 14.70 -2.56
N TYR A 406 -27.67 15.74 -2.23
CA TYR A 406 -27.65 16.28 -0.88
C TYR A 406 -28.68 17.40 -0.68
N PRO A 407 -29.43 17.40 0.44
CA PRO A 407 -30.30 18.52 0.82
C PRO A 407 -29.54 19.78 1.26
N GLN A 408 -28.35 19.58 1.81
CA GLN A 408 -27.51 20.61 2.41
C GLN A 408 -26.06 20.15 2.43
N ASN A 409 -25.13 21.01 2.86
CA ASN A 409 -23.74 20.61 3.02
C ASN A 409 -23.61 19.47 4.05
N GLN A 410 -22.82 18.44 3.73
CA GLN A 410 -22.54 17.30 4.61
C GLN A 410 -21.06 16.90 4.54
N VAL A 411 -20.52 16.54 5.71
CA VAL A 411 -19.21 15.91 5.83
C VAL A 411 -19.34 14.42 5.50
N PHE A 412 -18.48 13.92 4.61
CA PHE A 412 -18.48 12.50 4.21
C PHE A 412 -17.15 11.79 4.49
N ALA A 413 -16.05 12.52 4.68
CA ALA A 413 -14.77 11.92 5.07
C ALA A 413 -13.90 12.89 5.90
N LYS A 414 -12.90 12.34 6.59
CA LYS A 414 -11.85 13.07 7.33
C LYS A 414 -10.49 12.53 6.94
N CYS A 415 -9.50 13.38 6.71
CA CYS A 415 -8.14 12.95 6.39
C CYS A 415 -7.10 13.35 7.44
N ILE A 416 -5.98 12.62 7.45
CA ILE A 416 -4.77 13.00 8.17
C ILE A 416 -3.61 13.20 7.20
N ASN A 417 -2.86 14.30 7.39
CA ASN A 417 -1.65 14.56 6.63
C ASN A 417 -0.40 14.50 7.52
N PRO A 418 0.78 14.18 6.95
CA PRO A 418 2.04 14.25 7.69
C PRO A 418 2.28 15.64 8.25
N ASP A 419 2.68 15.70 9.52
CA ASP A 419 3.14 16.92 10.16
C ASP A 419 4.60 17.17 9.78
N LEU A 420 4.84 18.13 8.89
CA LEU A 420 6.19 18.41 8.41
C LEU A 420 7.14 18.94 9.50
N THR A 421 6.60 19.43 10.62
CA THR A 421 7.38 19.94 11.78
C THR A 421 7.81 18.84 12.76
N CYS A 422 7.26 17.62 12.59
CA CYS A 422 7.57 16.45 13.41
C CYS A 422 7.34 15.19 12.57
N PRO A 423 8.36 14.72 11.81
CA PRO A 423 8.26 13.51 11.00
C PRO A 423 7.67 12.32 11.79
N GLY A 424 6.83 11.49 11.18
CA GLY A 424 6.14 10.38 11.86
C GLY A 424 4.92 10.77 12.69
N ARG A 425 4.67 12.06 12.93
CA ARG A 425 3.40 12.59 13.44
C ARG A 425 2.50 13.04 12.29
N TYR A 426 1.20 12.98 12.51
CA TYR A 426 0.17 13.42 11.57
C TYR A 426 -0.76 14.44 12.23
N ILE A 427 -1.48 15.19 11.41
CA ILE A 427 -2.52 16.15 11.84
C ILE A 427 -3.83 15.81 11.13
N TRP A 428 -4.94 15.94 11.84
CA TRP A 428 -6.25 15.94 11.20
C TRP A 428 -6.42 17.24 10.40
N MET A 429 -6.82 17.09 9.14
CA MET A 429 -7.08 18.21 8.25
C MET A 429 -8.55 18.63 8.35
N GLU A 430 -8.92 19.64 7.57
CA GLU A 430 -10.32 20.01 7.37
C GLU A 430 -11.14 18.84 6.81
N ASP A 431 -12.39 18.79 7.24
CA ASP A 431 -13.32 17.73 6.86
C ASP A 431 -13.65 17.81 5.37
N HIS A 432 -13.62 16.66 4.68
CA HIS A 432 -14.12 16.58 3.31
C HIS A 432 -15.65 16.67 3.37
N ASN A 433 -16.17 17.73 2.79
CA ASN A 433 -17.59 18.04 2.77
C ASN A 433 -18.02 18.52 1.39
N THR A 434 -19.29 18.32 1.06
CA THR A 434 -19.88 18.77 -0.20
C THR A 434 -21.36 19.02 -0.02
N GLY A 435 -22.00 19.52 -1.07
CA GLY A 435 -23.41 19.89 -1.09
C GLY A 435 -23.64 21.34 -0.69
N LYS A 436 -24.82 21.81 -1.07
CA LYS A 436 -25.37 23.15 -0.79
C LYS A 436 -26.83 22.97 -0.43
N THR A 437 -27.45 24.00 0.14
CA THR A 437 -28.91 24.00 0.35
C THR A 437 -29.60 23.76 -0.99
N ASN A 438 -30.23 22.60 -1.12
CA ASN A 438 -30.88 22.14 -2.34
C ASN A 438 -32.23 21.51 -1.99
N PRO A 439 -33.35 22.26 -2.04
CA PRO A 439 -34.67 21.70 -1.77
C PRO A 439 -35.09 20.65 -2.81
N ASP A 440 -34.53 20.74 -4.03
CA ASP A 440 -34.81 19.89 -5.19
C ASP A 440 -33.90 18.66 -5.29
N TYR A 441 -33.18 18.31 -4.21
CA TYR A 441 -32.36 17.10 -4.17
C TYR A 441 -33.18 15.85 -4.51
N PHE A 442 -32.55 14.85 -5.11
CA PHE A 442 -33.19 13.59 -5.49
C PHE A 442 -33.75 12.87 -4.26
N LYS A 443 -35.06 12.63 -4.23
CA LYS A 443 -35.76 12.03 -3.07
C LYS A 443 -35.84 10.51 -3.10
N GLY A 444 -35.58 9.89 -4.26
CA GLY A 444 -35.65 8.44 -4.43
C GLY A 444 -34.52 7.70 -3.69
N GLN A 445 -34.43 6.38 -3.91
CA GLN A 445 -33.34 5.58 -3.33
C GLN A 445 -32.04 5.79 -4.11
N VAL A 446 -30.93 5.95 -3.40
CA VAL A 446 -29.59 6.03 -3.99
C VAL A 446 -28.90 4.70 -3.74
N ILE A 447 -28.64 3.92 -4.79
CA ILE A 447 -27.97 2.63 -4.65
C ILE A 447 -26.55 2.74 -5.19
N ILE A 448 -25.58 2.28 -4.41
CA ILE A 448 -24.17 2.29 -4.81
C ILE A 448 -23.67 0.86 -4.89
N LEU A 449 -23.23 0.43 -6.07
CA LEU A 449 -22.63 -0.89 -6.26
C LEU A 449 -21.11 -0.80 -6.06
N GLN A 450 -20.53 -1.73 -5.30
CA GLN A 450 -19.09 -1.76 -5.07
C GLN A 450 -18.54 -3.19 -5.02
N ASN A 451 -17.23 -3.34 -5.21
CA ASN A 451 -16.53 -4.62 -5.02
C ASN A 451 -15.03 -4.42 -4.76
N GLU A 452 -14.23 -5.50 -4.82
CA GLU A 452 -12.78 -5.47 -4.58
C GLU A 452 -11.98 -4.57 -5.54
N LYS A 453 -12.57 -4.20 -6.67
CA LYS A 453 -11.99 -3.27 -7.66
C LYS A 453 -12.22 -1.81 -7.30
N THR A 454 -13.24 -1.50 -6.50
CA THR A 454 -13.44 -0.17 -5.92
C THR A 454 -12.25 0.11 -4.98
N GLN A 455 -11.45 1.10 -5.33
CA GLN A 455 -10.18 1.43 -4.67
C GLN A 455 -9.93 2.94 -4.79
N SER A 456 -9.20 3.55 -3.86
CA SER A 456 -8.72 4.95 -3.98
C SER A 456 -9.88 5.91 -4.27
N HIS A 457 -9.83 6.67 -5.36
CA HIS A 457 -10.91 7.58 -5.77
C HIS A 457 -12.28 6.90 -5.86
N GLY A 458 -12.33 5.62 -6.24
CA GLY A 458 -13.56 4.83 -6.19
C GLY A 458 -14.11 4.66 -4.78
N GLU A 459 -13.26 4.44 -3.77
CA GLU A 459 -13.70 4.37 -2.36
C GLU A 459 -14.14 5.75 -1.85
N HIS A 460 -13.40 6.81 -2.18
CA HIS A 460 -13.77 8.19 -1.86
C HIS A 460 -15.13 8.58 -2.47
N LEU A 461 -15.38 8.19 -3.72
CA LEU A 461 -16.66 8.36 -4.39
C LEU A 461 -17.77 7.64 -3.65
N VAL A 462 -17.58 6.36 -3.28
CA VAL A 462 -18.60 5.62 -2.51
C VAL A 462 -18.87 6.29 -1.17
N MET A 463 -17.83 6.73 -0.45
CA MET A 463 -18.00 7.45 0.82
C MET A 463 -18.83 8.73 0.65
N CYS A 464 -18.57 9.48 -0.42
CA CYS A 464 -19.36 10.66 -0.77
C CYS A 464 -20.82 10.27 -1.04
N LEU A 465 -21.08 9.38 -1.99
CA LEU A 465 -22.47 9.00 -2.33
C LEU A 465 -23.23 8.36 -1.17
N GLN A 466 -22.55 7.63 -0.29
CA GLN A 466 -23.13 7.00 0.90
C GLN A 466 -23.68 8.03 1.90
N ALA A 467 -23.18 9.27 1.92
CA ALA A 467 -23.70 10.31 2.80
C ALA A 467 -24.99 10.99 2.27
N ALA A 468 -25.48 10.59 1.08
CA ALA A 468 -26.77 11.04 0.59
C ALA A 468 -27.94 10.44 1.41
N PRO A 469 -29.08 11.15 1.54
CA PRO A 469 -30.29 10.56 2.08
C PRO A 469 -30.72 9.33 1.26
N ASN A 470 -31.26 8.31 1.93
CA ASN A 470 -31.73 7.07 1.31
C ASN A 470 -30.65 6.30 0.52
N ALA A 471 -29.36 6.55 0.80
CA ALA A 471 -28.26 5.81 0.23
C ALA A 471 -28.16 4.40 0.84
N VAL A 472 -27.91 3.40 -0.02
CA VAL A 472 -27.63 2.02 0.37
C VAL A 472 -26.51 1.47 -0.50
N VAL A 473 -25.44 1.01 0.15
CA VAL A 473 -24.28 0.40 -0.49
C VAL A 473 -24.48 -1.10 -0.59
N ILE A 474 -24.37 -1.66 -1.79
CA ILE A 474 -24.63 -3.07 -2.08
C ILE A 474 -23.42 -3.65 -2.82
N GLY A 475 -22.95 -4.82 -2.39
CA GLY A 475 -21.83 -5.50 -3.06
C GLY A 475 -20.89 -6.15 -2.06
N SER A 476 -19.60 -6.11 -2.34
CA SER A 476 -18.57 -6.73 -1.49
C SER A 476 -17.55 -5.73 -0.98
N GLN A 477 -16.71 -6.17 -0.06
CA GLN A 477 -15.60 -5.39 0.50
C GLN A 477 -14.74 -4.77 -0.62
N THR A 478 -14.44 -3.49 -0.48
CA THR A 478 -13.56 -2.74 -1.39
C THR A 478 -12.08 -2.99 -1.08
N ALA A 479 -11.17 -2.37 -1.84
CA ALA A 479 -9.74 -2.59 -1.70
C ALA A 479 -9.14 -2.12 -0.37
N GLY A 480 -9.80 -1.21 0.36
CA GLY A 480 -9.30 -0.68 1.63
C GLY A 480 -8.01 0.10 1.48
N ALA A 481 -7.91 0.91 0.43
CA ALA A 481 -6.77 1.74 0.11
C ALA A 481 -7.26 3.08 -0.45
N ASP A 482 -7.88 3.88 0.42
CA ASP A 482 -8.29 5.25 0.10
C ASP A 482 -7.19 6.24 0.51
N GLY A 483 -7.02 7.27 -0.30
CA GLY A 483 -5.95 8.25 -0.23
C GLY A 483 -5.16 8.36 -1.52
N GLY A 484 -4.47 9.49 -1.65
CA GLY A 484 -3.55 9.77 -2.75
C GLY A 484 -2.22 9.05 -2.55
N ILE A 485 -1.51 8.86 -3.64
CA ILE A 485 -0.25 8.11 -3.66
C ILE A 485 0.97 9.03 -3.54
N CYS A 486 1.97 8.61 -2.78
CA CYS A 486 3.32 9.13 -2.90
C CYS A 486 4.12 8.22 -3.82
N GLN A 487 4.74 8.80 -4.86
CA GLN A 487 5.57 8.07 -5.81
C GLN A 487 6.95 8.73 -5.95
N TYR A 488 8.01 7.93 -5.92
CA TYR A 488 9.38 8.40 -6.13
C TYR A 488 10.34 7.30 -6.58
N GLU A 489 11.51 7.69 -7.10
CA GLU A 489 12.62 6.77 -7.39
C GLU A 489 13.49 6.58 -6.13
N ILE A 490 13.54 5.36 -5.59
CA ILE A 490 14.33 5.04 -4.39
C ILE A 490 15.82 5.12 -4.72
N ILE A 491 16.18 4.47 -5.83
CA ILE A 491 17.49 4.44 -6.46
C ILE A 491 17.29 4.13 -7.94
N LYS A 492 18.28 4.41 -8.79
CA LYS A 492 18.15 4.27 -10.24
C LYS A 492 17.58 2.90 -10.64
N GLY A 493 16.46 2.92 -11.36
CA GLY A 493 15.79 1.72 -11.86
C GLY A 493 14.84 1.03 -10.87
N PHE A 494 14.66 1.61 -9.68
CA PHE A 494 13.66 1.19 -8.69
C PHE A 494 12.80 2.38 -8.26
N THR A 495 11.54 2.33 -8.64
CA THR A 495 10.52 3.29 -8.20
C THR A 495 9.59 2.63 -7.19
N THR A 496 8.96 3.42 -6.35
CA THR A 496 7.92 2.95 -5.43
C THR A 496 6.73 3.86 -5.42
N THR A 497 5.60 3.27 -5.08
CA THR A 497 4.34 3.92 -4.74
C THR A 497 3.90 3.44 -3.36
N TYR A 498 3.20 4.27 -2.58
CA TYR A 498 2.51 3.91 -1.34
C TYR A 498 1.47 5.00 -0.98
N THR A 499 0.52 4.71 -0.10
CA THR A 499 -0.48 5.70 0.33
C THR A 499 0.17 6.88 1.10
N GLY A 500 -0.08 8.11 0.66
CA GLY A 500 0.58 9.33 1.12
C GLY A 500 -0.16 10.14 2.21
N TYR A 501 -1.47 9.90 2.40
CA TYR A 501 -2.27 10.47 3.49
C TYR A 501 -3.37 9.51 3.91
N GLY A 502 -3.88 9.65 5.14
CA GLY A 502 -4.88 8.73 5.67
C GLY A 502 -6.30 9.23 5.44
N MET A 503 -7.23 8.31 5.16
CA MET A 503 -8.66 8.54 4.98
C MET A 503 -9.51 7.77 5.98
N PHE A 504 -10.54 8.45 6.50
CA PHE A 504 -11.39 7.98 7.57
C PHE A 504 -12.83 8.43 7.32
N TYR A 505 -13.78 7.67 7.87
CA TYR A 505 -15.15 8.13 8.00
C TYR A 505 -15.26 9.37 8.91
N PRO A 506 -16.39 10.12 8.85
CA PRO A 506 -16.61 11.30 9.70
C PRO A 506 -16.49 11.01 11.21
N ASN A 507 -16.79 9.78 11.63
CA ASN A 507 -16.63 9.32 13.02
C ASN A 507 -15.21 8.82 13.35
N LYS A 508 -14.23 9.08 12.48
CA LYS A 508 -12.82 8.65 12.59
C LYS A 508 -12.60 7.14 12.57
N LYS A 509 -13.60 6.35 12.12
CA LYS A 509 -13.38 4.93 11.80
C LYS A 509 -12.54 4.81 10.54
N GLU A 510 -11.70 3.79 10.52
CA GLU A 510 -10.72 3.51 9.46
C GLU A 510 -11.39 2.99 8.19
N THR A 511 -10.85 3.35 7.03
CA THR A 511 -11.12 2.67 5.76
C THR A 511 -9.95 1.79 5.33
N GLN A 512 -8.70 2.17 5.62
CA GLN A 512 -7.52 1.35 5.26
C GLN A 512 -7.61 -0.07 5.83
N ARG A 513 -7.32 -1.07 4.99
CA ARG A 513 -7.44 -2.52 5.25
C ARG A 513 -8.87 -3.04 5.45
N ILE A 514 -9.82 -2.18 5.81
CA ILE A 514 -11.21 -2.58 6.03
C ILE A 514 -12.00 -2.45 4.73
N GLY A 515 -11.75 -1.40 3.95
CA GLY A 515 -12.60 -0.98 2.85
C GLY A 515 -13.88 -0.30 3.32
N ILE A 516 -14.71 0.07 2.36
CA ILE A 516 -16.08 0.50 2.57
C ILE A 516 -16.92 -0.74 2.84
N VAL A 517 -17.61 -0.76 3.97
CA VAL A 517 -18.45 -1.90 4.37
C VAL A 517 -19.82 -1.70 3.72
N PRO A 518 -20.29 -2.65 2.88
CA PRO A 518 -21.60 -2.53 2.26
C PRO A 518 -22.71 -2.71 3.30
N ASP A 519 -23.83 -2.02 3.12
CA ASP A 519 -25.04 -2.23 3.92
C ASP A 519 -25.66 -3.60 3.62
N ILE A 520 -25.54 -4.05 2.36
CA ILE A 520 -25.99 -5.37 1.91
C ILE A 520 -24.83 -6.08 1.21
N GLU A 521 -24.29 -7.09 1.88
CA GLU A 521 -23.22 -7.91 1.29
C GLU A 521 -23.77 -8.88 0.23
N VAL A 522 -23.21 -8.82 -0.98
CA VAL A 522 -23.45 -9.77 -2.06
C VAL A 522 -22.18 -9.94 -2.87
N LYS A 523 -21.82 -11.18 -3.16
CA LYS A 523 -20.62 -11.55 -3.94
C LYS A 523 -21.05 -12.30 -5.17
N GLN A 524 -20.32 -12.09 -6.27
CA GLN A 524 -20.51 -12.90 -7.47
C GLN A 524 -20.12 -14.35 -7.17
N THR A 525 -20.89 -15.31 -7.68
CA THR A 525 -20.60 -16.75 -7.54
C THR A 525 -20.05 -17.34 -8.82
N ILE A 526 -19.41 -18.51 -8.72
CA ILE A 526 -18.98 -19.29 -9.88
C ILE A 526 -20.17 -19.57 -10.81
N LYS A 527 -21.31 -19.95 -10.23
CA LYS A 527 -22.54 -20.23 -10.98
C LYS A 527 -23.08 -18.97 -11.66
N GLY A 528 -23.06 -17.83 -10.97
CA GLY A 528 -23.45 -16.54 -11.56
C GLY A 528 -22.64 -16.20 -12.80
N ILE A 529 -21.31 -16.38 -12.75
CA ILE A 529 -20.44 -16.17 -13.93
C ILE A 529 -20.78 -17.15 -15.05
N GLN A 530 -21.00 -18.43 -14.74
CA GLN A 530 -21.34 -19.45 -15.73
C GLN A 530 -22.71 -19.24 -16.39
N GLU A 531 -23.64 -18.60 -15.68
CA GLU A 531 -25.00 -18.28 -16.16
C GLU A 531 -25.14 -16.86 -16.71
N ASP A 532 -24.04 -16.10 -16.82
CA ASP A 532 -24.01 -14.68 -17.23
C ASP A 532 -24.95 -13.79 -16.39
N LYS A 533 -24.92 -13.99 -15.06
CA LYS A 533 -25.73 -13.24 -14.10
C LYS A 533 -24.91 -12.25 -13.31
N ASP A 534 -25.41 -11.02 -13.24
CA ASP A 534 -24.91 -9.99 -12.34
C ASP A 534 -25.69 -10.03 -11.01
N GLU A 535 -25.26 -10.92 -10.11
CA GLU A 535 -25.91 -11.13 -8.82
C GLU A 535 -25.91 -9.87 -7.93
N VAL A 536 -24.97 -8.95 -8.14
CA VAL A 536 -24.89 -7.70 -7.39
C VAL A 536 -25.98 -6.73 -7.88
N LEU A 537 -26.12 -6.59 -9.20
CA LEU A 537 -27.19 -5.77 -9.80
C LEU A 537 -28.58 -6.38 -9.52
N ASP A 538 -28.74 -7.69 -9.64
CA ASP A 538 -29.99 -8.40 -9.33
C ASP A 538 -30.42 -8.15 -7.88
N ARG A 539 -29.45 -8.21 -6.95
CA ARG A 539 -29.71 -7.94 -5.53
C ARG A 539 -30.14 -6.50 -5.29
N ALA A 540 -29.54 -5.54 -5.99
CA ALA A 540 -29.92 -4.14 -5.94
C ALA A 540 -31.34 -3.90 -6.47
N LEU A 541 -31.68 -4.48 -7.63
CA LEU A 541 -33.03 -4.42 -8.20
C LEU A 541 -34.06 -5.06 -7.27
N GLN A 542 -33.73 -6.18 -6.63
CA GLN A 542 -34.57 -6.81 -5.62
C GLN A 542 -34.80 -5.88 -4.42
N PHE A 543 -33.73 -5.26 -3.90
CA PHE A 543 -33.81 -4.36 -2.75
C PHE A 543 -34.69 -3.14 -3.07
N ILE A 544 -34.50 -2.50 -4.23
CA ILE A 544 -35.31 -1.37 -4.67
C ILE A 544 -36.79 -1.76 -4.72
N ASN A 545 -37.11 -2.95 -5.22
CA ASN A 545 -38.49 -3.38 -5.41
C ASN A 545 -39.19 -3.90 -4.15
N LYS A 546 -38.45 -4.53 -3.22
CA LYS A 546 -39.03 -5.23 -2.07
C LYS A 546 -38.63 -4.66 -0.70
N GLY A 547 -37.68 -3.73 -0.66
CA GLY A 547 -37.15 -3.13 0.57
C GLY A 547 -36.38 -4.11 1.48
N LYS A 548 -36.06 -5.32 0.98
CA LYS A 548 -35.38 -6.38 1.71
C LYS A 548 -34.22 -6.94 0.93
#